data_AF-A0AAE3SHC8-F1
#
_entry.id   AF-A0AAE3SHC8-F1
#
_cell.length_a   1.000
_cell.length_b   1.000
_cell.length_c   1.000
_cell.angle_alpha   90.00
_cell.angle_beta   90.00
_cell.angle_gamma   90.00
#
_symmetry.space_group_name_H-M   'P 1'
#
loop_
_entity.id
_entity.type
_entity.pdbx_description
1 polymer ?
#
loop_
_entity_poly.entity_id
_entity_poly.type
_entity_poly.pdbx_seq_one_letter_code
_entity_poly.pdbx_strand_id
1 'polypeptide(L)'
;MYNFKLIKYAIDISLGWIAETNEFDGKIDRQADVYVFCLHTEKNINLDPNPLSSENWLFYVVPTALINEKLKDQKSVRISTIESVLNSKKTSYEDLRSEVLKYKEYKVN
;
A
#
# COMPACT_ATOMS: atom_id res chain seq x y z
N MET A 1 13.78 -14.10 16.74
CA MET A 1 13.56 -12.83 16.01
C MET A 1 12.34 -12.98 15.11
N TYR A 2 11.19 -12.40 15.48
CA TYR A 2 9.95 -12.53 14.70
C TYR A 2 10.04 -11.77 13.37
N ASN A 3 9.60 -12.42 12.30
CA ASN A 3 9.87 -12.04 10.92
C ASN A 3 8.57 -11.61 10.21
N PHE A 4 8.44 -10.33 9.87
CA PHE A 4 7.27 -9.79 9.17
C PHE A 4 7.20 -10.17 7.67
N LYS A 5 8.17 -10.94 7.14
CA LYS A 5 8.24 -11.32 5.71
C LYS A 5 7.02 -12.09 5.18
N LEU A 6 6.19 -12.66 6.05
CA LEU A 6 4.99 -13.40 5.64
C LEU A 6 3.76 -12.52 5.42
N ILE A 7 3.76 -11.26 5.89
CA ILE A 7 2.63 -10.34 5.72
C ILE A 7 2.46 -10.03 4.24
N LYS A 8 1.22 -10.15 3.77
CA LYS A 8 0.82 -10.10 2.38
C LYS A 8 -0.41 -9.20 2.23
N TYR A 9 -0.39 -8.34 1.22
CA TYR A 9 -1.49 -7.43 0.88
C TYR A 9 -2.07 -7.80 -0.48
N ALA A 10 -3.35 -7.53 -0.68
CA ALA A 10 -3.98 -7.61 -1.98
C ALA A 10 -3.64 -6.36 -2.81
N ILE A 11 -3.31 -6.56 -4.09
CA ILE A 11 -3.06 -5.53 -5.09
C ILE A 11 -3.67 -5.96 -6.44
N ASP A 12 -4.74 -6.75 -6.39
CA ASP A 12 -5.41 -7.28 -7.59
C ASP A 12 -6.06 -6.13 -8.38
N ILE A 13 -6.23 -6.38 -9.67
CA ILE A 13 -7.06 -5.54 -10.54
C ILE A 13 -8.53 -5.85 -10.26
N SER A 14 -9.38 -4.85 -10.36
CA SER A 14 -10.82 -4.99 -10.22
C SER A 14 -11.54 -4.18 -11.28
N LEU A 15 -12.81 -4.51 -11.50
CA LEU A 15 -13.68 -3.72 -12.36
C LEU A 15 -13.96 -2.37 -11.67
N GLY A 16 -13.75 -1.27 -12.39
CA GLY A 16 -13.98 0.08 -11.88
C GLY A 16 -15.46 0.32 -11.60
N TRP A 17 -15.75 0.90 -10.44
CA TRP A 17 -17.12 1.23 -10.03
C TRP A 17 -17.29 2.74 -10.02
N ILE A 18 -18.33 3.22 -10.70
CA ILE A 18 -18.69 4.63 -10.78
C ILE A 18 -19.82 4.88 -9.78
N ALA A 19 -19.53 5.68 -8.76
CA ALA A 19 -20.48 5.95 -7.68
C ALA A 19 -21.70 6.73 -8.15
N GLU A 20 -21.50 7.66 -9.08
CA GLU A 20 -22.52 8.58 -9.57
C GLU A 20 -23.62 7.86 -10.37
N THR A 21 -23.25 6.83 -11.14
CA THR A 21 -24.18 6.07 -11.97
C THR A 21 -24.57 4.73 -11.35
N ASN A 22 -23.88 4.30 -10.29
CA ASN A 22 -23.99 2.96 -9.71
C ASN A 22 -23.76 1.84 -10.73
N GLU A 23 -22.84 2.07 -11.67
CA GLU A 23 -22.49 1.15 -12.74
C GLU A 23 -21.00 0.83 -12.72
N PHE A 24 -20.64 -0.25 -13.40
CA PHE A 24 -19.25 -0.58 -13.67
C PHE A 24 -18.77 0.10 -14.94
N ASP A 25 -17.57 0.68 -14.91
CA ASP A 25 -17.00 1.42 -16.04
C ASP A 25 -16.43 0.53 -17.16
N GLY A 26 -16.45 -0.79 -16.97
CA GLY A 26 -15.91 -1.77 -17.91
C GLY A 26 -14.39 -1.91 -17.88
N LYS A 27 -13.67 -1.12 -17.08
CA LYS A 27 -12.20 -1.13 -17.00
C LYS A 27 -11.74 -2.02 -15.86
N ILE A 28 -10.92 -3.01 -16.21
CA ILE A 28 -10.26 -3.88 -15.23
C ILE A 28 -8.85 -3.33 -15.01
N ASP A 29 -8.64 -2.69 -13.87
CA ASP A 29 -7.34 -2.11 -13.49
C ASP A 29 -7.20 -2.03 -11.96
N ARG A 30 -6.03 -1.59 -11.50
CA ARG A 30 -5.80 -1.15 -10.12
C ARG A 30 -6.43 0.23 -9.96
N GLN A 31 -7.48 0.30 -9.14
CA GLN A 31 -8.36 1.47 -9.04
C GLN A 31 -7.80 2.65 -8.22
N ALA A 32 -6.66 2.47 -7.56
CA ALA A 32 -6.00 3.52 -6.81
C ALA A 32 -4.82 4.07 -7.61
N ASP A 33 -4.55 5.37 -7.55
CA ASP A 33 -3.31 5.94 -8.09
C ASP A 33 -2.09 5.57 -7.22
N VAL A 34 -2.33 5.39 -5.92
CA VAL A 34 -1.31 5.13 -4.91
C VAL A 34 -1.82 4.10 -3.91
N TYR A 35 -0.99 3.11 -3.57
CA TYR A 35 -1.23 2.17 -2.49
C TYR A 35 -0.45 2.61 -1.24
N VAL A 36 -1.14 2.66 -0.10
CA VAL A 36 -0.55 2.83 1.22
C VAL A 36 -0.68 1.52 1.98
N PHE A 37 0.43 0.83 2.19
CA PHE A 37 0.49 -0.38 3.00
C PHE A 37 0.86 -0.02 4.42
N CYS A 38 0.15 -0.58 5.40
CA CYS A 38 0.42 -0.35 6.82
C CYS A 38 0.88 -1.64 7.52
N LEU A 39 1.80 -1.49 8.46
CA LEU A 39 2.31 -2.55 9.33
C LEU A 39 2.24 -2.06 10.78
N HIS A 40 1.51 -2.78 11.62
CA HIS A 40 1.58 -2.60 13.06
C HIS A 40 2.82 -3.31 13.61
N THR A 41 3.68 -2.59 14.33
CA THR A 41 5.01 -3.12 14.73
C THR A 41 5.05 -3.75 16.11
N GLU A 42 4.10 -3.44 16.99
CA GLU A 42 4.00 -4.07 18.31
C GLU A 42 3.66 -5.55 18.16
N LYS A 43 4.39 -6.38 18.90
CA LYS A 43 4.31 -7.84 18.88
C LYS A 43 3.84 -8.42 20.20
N ASN A 44 3.92 -7.63 21.28
CA ASN A 44 3.46 -8.04 22.59
C ASN A 44 1.93 -7.93 22.65
N ILE A 45 1.27 -9.06 22.48
CA ILE A 45 -0.19 -9.17 22.58
C ILE A 45 -0.74 -8.81 23.97
N ASN A 46 0.11 -8.75 25.00
CA ASN A 46 -0.28 -8.37 26.36
C ASN A 46 -0.20 -6.86 26.61
N LEU A 47 0.49 -6.11 25.76
CA LEU A 47 0.35 -4.65 25.72
C LEU A 47 -0.90 -4.39 24.89
N ASP A 48 -1.94 -3.79 25.48
CA ASP A 48 -3.10 -3.33 24.71
C ASP A 48 -2.61 -2.35 23.64
N PRO A 49 -2.51 -2.78 22.37
CA PRO A 49 -1.92 -1.94 21.35
C PRO A 49 -3.02 -0.98 20.94
N ASN A 50 -3.07 0.19 21.58
CA ASN A 50 -4.01 1.24 21.20
C ASN A 50 -3.87 1.49 19.68
N PRO A 51 -4.86 1.09 18.85
CA PRO A 51 -4.74 1.16 17.41
C PRO A 51 -4.73 2.61 16.91
N LEU A 52 -5.13 3.55 17.77
CA LEU A 52 -5.11 4.99 17.51
C LEU A 52 -3.74 5.63 17.80
N SER A 53 -2.81 4.90 18.43
CA SER A 53 -1.45 5.39 18.64
C SER A 53 -0.66 5.31 17.32
N SER A 54 -0.24 6.46 16.79
CA SER A 54 0.52 6.53 15.53
C SER A 54 1.92 5.90 15.63
N GLU A 55 2.47 5.80 16.83
CA GLU A 55 3.85 5.36 17.07
C GLU A 55 4.11 3.89 16.69
N ASN A 56 3.07 3.06 16.70
CA ASN A 56 3.16 1.63 16.39
C ASN A 56 2.90 1.31 14.92
N TRP A 57 2.69 2.32 14.07
CA TRP A 57 2.38 2.13 12.65
C TRP A 57 3.55 2.53 11.76
N LEU A 58 3.91 1.61 10.86
CA LEU A 58 4.79 1.89 9.72
C LEU A 58 3.99 1.85 8.44
N PHE A 59 4.28 2.79 7.55
CA PHE A 59 3.65 2.90 6.25
C PHE A 59 4.66 2.73 5.12
N TYR A 60 4.18 2.21 4.00
CA TYR A 60 4.88 2.14 2.73
C TYR A 60 3.96 2.71 1.65
N VAL A 61 4.45 3.68 0.89
CA VAL A 61 3.66 4.40 -0.12
C VAL A 61 4.24 4.06 -1.48
N VAL A 62 3.41 3.51 -2.36
CA VAL A 62 3.85 3.07 -3.69
C VAL A 62 2.85 3.53 -4.74
N PRO A 63 3.29 4.23 -5.81
CA PRO A 63 2.41 4.56 -6.92
C PRO A 63 2.04 3.31 -7.72
N THR A 64 0.80 3.24 -8.18
CA THR A 64 0.28 2.11 -8.97
C THR A 64 1.05 1.89 -10.25
N ALA A 65 1.53 2.97 -10.88
CA ALA A 65 2.48 2.95 -11.97
C ALA A 65 3.67 1.99 -11.74
N LEU A 66 4.32 2.10 -10.58
CA LEU A 66 5.48 1.28 -10.23
C LEU A 66 5.08 -0.18 -9.93
N ILE A 67 3.89 -0.38 -9.35
CA ILE A 67 3.34 -1.73 -9.14
C ILE A 67 3.08 -2.41 -10.50
N ASN A 68 2.46 -1.70 -11.44
CA ASN A 68 2.19 -2.19 -12.79
C ASN A 68 3.51 -2.55 -13.50
N GLU A 69 4.52 -1.68 -13.41
CA GLU A 69 5.82 -1.89 -14.04
C GLU A 69 6.57 -3.11 -13.45
N LYS A 70 6.68 -3.18 -12.12
CA LYS A 70 7.54 -4.18 -11.46
C LYS A 70 6.85 -5.49 -11.18
N LEU A 71 5.55 -5.48 -10.90
CA LEU A 71 4.79 -6.65 -10.42
C LEU A 71 3.75 -7.14 -11.43
N LYS A 72 3.49 -6.41 -12.53
CA LYS A 72 2.61 -6.83 -13.63
C LYS A 72 1.23 -7.30 -13.10
N ASP A 73 0.82 -8.51 -13.46
CA ASP A 73 -0.48 -9.11 -13.15
C ASP A 73 -0.54 -9.74 -11.74
N GLN A 74 0.48 -9.51 -10.91
CA GLN A 74 0.51 -10.06 -9.57
C GLN A 74 -0.60 -9.46 -8.69
N LYS A 75 -1.44 -10.34 -8.14
CA LYS A 75 -2.63 -9.97 -7.37
C LYS A 75 -2.38 -9.60 -5.91
N SER A 76 -1.14 -9.77 -5.46
CA SER A 76 -0.79 -9.61 -4.06
C SER A 76 0.70 -9.41 -3.85
N VAL A 77 1.10 -8.70 -2.80
CA VAL A 77 2.50 -8.35 -2.55
C VAL A 77 2.88 -8.59 -1.09
N ARG A 78 4.11 -9.04 -0.83
CA ARG A 78 4.64 -9.20 0.53
C ARG A 78 5.39 -7.94 0.97
N ILE A 79 5.49 -7.71 2.27
CA ILE A 79 6.33 -6.61 2.82
C ILE A 79 7.75 -6.66 2.28
N SER A 80 8.37 -7.84 2.22
CA SER A 80 9.74 -7.94 1.69
C SER A 80 9.85 -7.47 0.24
N THR A 81 8.83 -7.72 -0.58
CA THR A 81 8.78 -7.28 -1.97
C THR A 81 8.55 -5.77 -2.06
N ILE A 82 7.72 -5.20 -1.18
CA ILE A 82 7.54 -3.75 -1.08
C ILE A 82 8.87 -3.05 -0.76
N GLU A 83 9.63 -3.61 0.18
CA GLU A 83 10.94 -3.06 0.57
C GLU A 83 12.01 -3.25 -0.52
N SER A 84 12.12 -4.45 -1.10
CA SER A 84 13.27 -4.78 -1.97
C SER A 84 13.05 -4.55 -3.46
N VAL A 85 11.82 -4.74 -3.96
CA VAL A 85 11.51 -4.65 -5.40
C VAL A 85 10.88 -3.31 -5.74
N LEU A 86 9.96 -2.84 -4.90
CA LEU A 86 9.32 -1.53 -5.08
C LEU A 86 10.15 -0.41 -4.45
N ASN A 87 11.22 -0.75 -3.71
CA ASN A 87 12.15 0.18 -3.07
C ASN A 87 11.43 1.23 -2.20
N SER A 88 10.29 0.87 -1.62
CA SER A 88 9.54 1.77 -0.75
C SER A 88 10.22 1.88 0.60
N LYS A 89 10.43 3.10 1.06
CA LYS A 89 10.95 3.37 2.40
C LYS A 89 9.82 3.28 3.42
N LYS A 90 10.20 2.96 4.66
CA LYS A 90 9.32 3.06 5.83
C LYS A 90 9.02 4.54 6.09
N THR A 91 7.75 4.84 6.31
CA THR A 91 7.24 6.19 6.58
C THR A 91 6.43 6.17 7.86
N SER A 92 6.55 7.19 8.70
CA SER A 92 5.71 7.33 9.89
C SER A 92 4.34 7.93 9.52
N TYR A 93 3.42 8.02 10.47
CA TYR A 93 2.14 8.67 10.24
C TYR A 93 2.29 10.16 9.93
N GLU A 94 3.21 10.84 10.62
CA GLU A 94 3.47 12.27 10.51
C GLU A 94 3.94 12.66 9.10
N ASP A 95 4.80 11.81 8.50
CA ASP A 95 5.34 12.03 7.17
C ASP A 95 4.43 11.48 6.05
N LEU A 96 3.44 10.64 6.38
CA LEU A 96 2.62 9.91 5.41
C LEU A 96 1.95 10.83 4.40
N ARG A 97 1.39 11.95 4.85
CA ARG A 97 0.74 12.92 3.96
C ARG A 97 1.72 13.45 2.92
N SER A 98 2.92 13.83 3.35
CA SER A 98 3.95 14.37 2.46
C SER A 98 4.40 13.32 1.45
N GLU A 99 4.51 12.06 1.87
CA GLU A 99 4.91 10.95 1.02
C GLU A 99 3.85 10.64 -0.04
N VAL A 100 2.57 10.59 0.33
CA VAL A 100 1.46 10.40 -0.63
C VAL A 100 1.43 11.53 -1.66
N LEU A 101 1.62 12.78 -1.22
CA LEU A 101 1.57 13.93 -2.13
C LEU A 101 2.70 13.95 -3.16
N LYS A 102 3.83 13.29 -2.92
CA LYS A 102 4.89 13.12 -3.95
C LYS A 102 4.37 12.44 -5.20
N TYR A 103 3.34 11.61 -5.06
CA TYR A 103 2.79 10.82 -6.15
C TYR A 103 1.56 11.42 -6.81
N LYS A 104 1.12 12.61 -6.38
CA LYS A 104 -0.07 13.28 -6.92
C LYS A 104 0.02 13.58 -8.43
N GLU A 105 1.23 13.75 -8.95
CA GLU A 105 1.51 13.98 -10.37
C GLU A 105 2.44 12.91 -10.97
N TYR A 106 2.57 11.75 -10.31
CA TYR A 106 3.49 10.71 -10.76
C TYR A 106 3.00 10.15 -12.10
N LYS A 107 3.69 10.52 -13.18
CA LYS A 107 3.47 9.96 -14.51
C LYS A 107 4.55 8.94 -14.82
N VAL A 108 4.13 7.81 -15.39
CA VAL A 108 5.04 6.83 -16.00
C VAL A 108 5.78 7.54 -17.13
N ASN A 109 7.12 7.50 -17.11
CA ASN A 109 7.96 7.94 -18.22
C ASN A 109 7.85 6.97 -19.40
#